data_AF-A2GH84-F1
#
_entry.id   AF-A2GH84-F1
#
_cell.length_a   1.000
_cell.length_b   1.000
_cell.length_c   1.000
_cell.angle_alpha   90.00
_cell.angle_beta   90.00
_cell.angle_gamma   90.00
#
_symmetry.space_group_name_H-M   'P 1'
#
loop_
_entity.id
_entity.type
_entity.pdbx_description
1 polymer ?
#
loop_
_entity_poly.entity_id
_entity_poly.type
_entity_poly.pdbx_seq_one_letter_code
_entity_poly.pdbx_strand_id
1 'polypeptide(L)'
;MSRKTNIPLKKLEFNFREDCIPYEIPLPRGLYLFESWGAQGGGQNLGGRGGYTAGMIILKHPTKFYLIVGGRGLDFKISKEPIKSQCGGGGNGGIAAVDYINKLPSGSSGGGATSLFLILNDNISSRILVSGGGGGGTTTDFPCPGGYGGGLQAGDSRGNTISKGASQDSGYKLGYGQNGRNSAGMQPFGAEGGCGAGGGYYGGFASQKVGEYSNSGGGGGSSYISGHPGCVLHPSGLYFNNTIIQIYINPCTTTDAGSTAHLSFFFACFSSQSMVNRPSQRRKTCKIFIHSHNNI
;
A
#
# COMPACT_ATOMS: atom_id res chain seq x y z
N MET A 1 -40.42 -5.57 20.35
CA MET A 1 -39.79 -5.76 19.02
C MET A 1 -39.09 -4.48 18.59
N SER A 2 -37.76 -4.43 18.63
CA SER A 2 -36.98 -3.29 18.12
C SER A 2 -36.88 -3.42 16.60
N ARG A 3 -37.47 -2.49 15.85
CA ARG A 3 -37.27 -2.39 14.39
C ARG A 3 -35.81 -2.05 14.14
N LYS A 4 -35.04 -3.01 13.62
CA LYS A 4 -33.74 -2.76 12.97
C LYS A 4 -34.01 -1.95 11.71
N THR A 5 -33.82 -0.64 11.75
CA THR A 5 -33.73 0.17 10.54
C THR A 5 -32.35 -0.05 9.93
N ASN A 6 -32.26 -0.91 8.91
CA ASN A 6 -31.09 -1.03 8.06
C ASN A 6 -30.94 0.27 7.27
N ILE A 7 -30.10 1.18 7.74
CA ILE A 7 -29.68 2.31 6.92
C ILE A 7 -28.65 1.74 5.94
N PRO A 8 -28.86 1.85 4.61
CA PRO A 8 -27.92 1.30 3.65
C PRO A 8 -26.56 1.98 3.79
N LEU A 9 -25.52 1.16 4.00
CA LEU A 9 -24.14 1.59 3.90
C LEU A 9 -23.90 2.05 2.47
N LYS A 10 -23.52 3.32 2.29
CA LYS A 10 -22.97 3.79 1.02
C LYS A 10 -21.50 3.38 0.99
N LYS A 11 -21.06 2.75 -0.10
CA LYS A 11 -19.64 2.41 -0.35
C LYS A 11 -19.15 3.24 -1.53
N LEU A 12 -17.97 3.84 -1.40
CA LEU A 12 -17.22 4.40 -2.51
C LEU A 12 -16.00 3.52 -2.76
N GLU A 13 -15.71 3.27 -4.03
CA GLU A 13 -14.58 2.46 -4.47
C GLU A 13 -13.68 3.28 -5.38
N PHE A 14 -12.37 3.13 -5.17
CA PHE A 14 -11.34 3.84 -5.89
C PHE A 14 -10.36 2.83 -6.48
N ASN A 15 -10.10 2.98 -7.77
CA ASN A 15 -9.21 2.12 -8.53
C ASN A 15 -7.92 2.85 -8.87
N PHE A 16 -6.91 2.09 -9.28
CA PHE A 16 -5.67 2.64 -9.79
C PHE A 16 -5.91 3.55 -11.00
N ARG A 17 -5.13 4.65 -11.08
CA ARG A 17 -5.06 5.52 -12.26
C ARG A 17 -3.60 5.67 -12.70
N GLU A 18 -3.35 5.49 -13.98
CA GLU A 18 -2.01 5.57 -14.57
C GLU A 18 -1.40 6.98 -14.52
N ASP A 19 -2.25 8.01 -14.50
CA ASP A 19 -1.84 9.43 -14.42
C ASP A 19 -1.33 9.84 -13.04
N CYS A 20 -1.45 8.96 -12.04
CA CYS A 20 -1.13 9.23 -10.63
C CYS A 20 -1.83 10.45 -10.02
N ILE A 21 -2.90 10.97 -10.64
CA ILE A 21 -3.62 12.13 -10.14
C ILE A 21 -4.45 11.70 -8.92
N PRO A 22 -4.26 12.32 -7.75
CA PRO A 22 -4.98 11.92 -6.54
C PRO A 22 -6.50 12.12 -6.69
N TYR A 23 -7.29 11.22 -6.09
CA TYR A 23 -8.71 11.46 -5.85
C TYR A 23 -8.87 12.53 -4.78
N GLU A 24 -9.70 13.54 -5.03
CA GLU A 24 -10.16 14.45 -3.98
C GLU A 24 -11.42 13.89 -3.33
N ILE A 25 -11.38 13.73 -2.01
CA ILE A 25 -12.47 13.13 -1.23
C ILE A 25 -12.92 14.14 -0.16
N PRO A 26 -13.84 15.06 -0.50
CA PRO A 26 -14.45 15.94 0.48
C PRO A 26 -15.46 15.15 1.32
N LEU A 27 -15.23 15.06 2.63
CA LEU A 27 -16.12 14.40 3.56
C LEU A 27 -16.72 15.41 4.55
N PRO A 28 -18.05 15.39 4.78
CA PRO A 28 -18.63 16.13 5.89
C PRO A 28 -18.20 15.53 7.23
N ARG A 29 -18.61 16.17 8.34
CA ARG A 29 -18.48 15.55 9.66
C ARG A 29 -19.21 14.20 9.70
N GLY A 30 -18.64 13.20 10.36
CA GLY A 30 -19.23 11.86 10.40
C GLY A 30 -18.27 10.76 10.84
N LEU A 31 -18.77 9.52 10.78
CA LEU A 31 -18.00 8.31 11.06
C LEU A 31 -17.78 7.52 9.77
N TYR A 32 -16.52 7.18 9.50
CA TYR A 32 -16.11 6.57 8.24
C TYR A 32 -15.21 5.37 8.49
N LEU A 33 -15.38 4.31 7.71
CA LEU A 33 -14.41 3.21 7.61
C LEU A 33 -13.63 3.37 6.32
N PHE A 34 -12.31 3.43 6.44
CA PHE A 34 -11.40 3.36 5.31
C PHE A 34 -10.79 1.96 5.24
N GLU A 35 -10.68 1.43 4.03
CA GLU A 35 -10.01 0.16 3.73
C GLU A 35 -9.17 0.35 2.48
N SER A 36 -7.96 -0.20 2.46
CA SER A 36 -7.09 -0.10 1.28
C SER A 36 -6.10 -1.25 1.18
N TRP A 37 -5.74 -1.56 -0.07
CA TRP A 37 -4.71 -2.52 -0.44
C TRP A 37 -3.56 -1.81 -1.15
N GLY A 38 -2.33 -2.18 -0.81
CA GLY A 38 -1.14 -1.80 -1.57
C GLY A 38 -0.96 -2.70 -2.78
N ALA A 39 -0.13 -2.28 -3.73
CA ALA A 39 0.02 -3.00 -4.99
C ALA A 39 0.99 -4.17 -4.89
N GLN A 40 0.78 -5.19 -5.71
CA GLN A 40 1.79 -6.20 -5.96
C GLN A 40 3.00 -5.63 -6.71
N GLY A 41 4.19 -6.13 -6.43
CA GLY A 41 5.36 -5.93 -7.31
C GLY A 41 5.22 -6.67 -8.65
N GLY A 42 6.05 -6.31 -9.62
CA GLY A 42 6.16 -7.06 -10.88
C GLY A 42 6.91 -8.37 -10.68
N GLY A 43 7.02 -9.17 -11.73
CA GLY A 43 7.56 -10.53 -11.69
C GLY A 43 6.47 -11.59 -11.69
N GLN A 44 5.30 -11.29 -12.27
CA GLN A 44 4.14 -12.18 -12.31
C GLN A 44 3.78 -12.69 -10.90
N ASN A 45 3.70 -14.00 -10.71
CA ASN A 45 3.39 -14.63 -9.42
C ASN A 45 4.53 -14.54 -8.38
N LEU A 46 5.70 -14.04 -8.76
CA LEU A 46 6.84 -13.84 -7.85
C LEU A 46 6.91 -12.42 -7.27
N GLY A 47 6.11 -11.48 -7.78
CA GLY A 47 5.99 -10.17 -7.18
C GLY A 47 5.39 -10.27 -5.78
N GLY A 48 6.03 -9.61 -4.81
CA GLY A 48 5.53 -9.53 -3.45
C GLY A 48 4.13 -8.91 -3.44
N ARG A 49 3.20 -9.50 -2.70
CA ARG A 49 1.84 -8.96 -2.54
C ARG A 49 1.87 -7.68 -1.71
N GLY A 50 0.95 -6.75 -1.96
CA GLY A 50 0.80 -5.56 -1.13
C GLY A 50 0.09 -5.84 0.20
N GLY A 51 0.16 -4.87 1.11
CA GLY A 51 -0.45 -4.92 2.43
C GLY A 51 -1.89 -4.44 2.45
N TYR A 52 -2.61 -4.77 3.53
CA TYR A 52 -3.94 -4.26 3.82
C TYR A 52 -3.90 -3.31 5.03
N THR A 53 -4.65 -2.20 4.94
CA THR A 53 -4.92 -1.35 6.10
C THR A 53 -6.39 -0.99 6.16
N ALA A 54 -6.94 -0.94 7.37
CA ALA A 54 -8.28 -0.43 7.61
C ALA A 54 -8.39 0.27 8.95
N GLY A 55 -9.38 1.15 9.09
CA GLY A 55 -9.68 1.81 10.35
C GLY A 55 -10.87 2.74 10.28
N MET A 56 -11.44 3.03 11.43
CA MET A 56 -12.59 3.94 11.58
C MET A 56 -12.13 5.32 12.04
N ILE A 57 -12.56 6.39 11.36
CA ILE A 57 -12.24 7.77 11.73
C ILE A 57 -13.51 8.58 12.02
N ILE A 58 -13.46 9.40 13.08
CA ILE A 58 -14.51 10.35 13.43
C ILE A 58 -14.05 11.75 13.00
N LEU A 59 -14.77 12.35 12.06
CA LEU A 59 -14.54 13.71 11.60
C LEU A 59 -15.46 14.66 12.37
N LYS A 60 -14.88 15.56 13.17
CA LYS A 60 -15.62 16.59 13.90
C LYS A 60 -16.04 17.76 13.01
N HIS A 61 -15.31 17.99 11.92
CA HIS A 61 -15.54 19.04 10.94
C HIS A 61 -15.42 18.49 9.52
N PRO A 62 -16.00 19.16 8.51
CA PRO A 62 -15.75 18.83 7.11
C PRO A 62 -14.25 18.77 6.84
N THR A 63 -13.79 17.67 6.25
CA THR A 63 -12.37 17.40 6.00
C THR A 63 -12.21 16.90 4.57
N LYS A 64 -11.23 17.44 3.84
CA LYS A 64 -10.86 16.95 2.52
C LYS A 64 -9.66 16.02 2.64
N PHE A 65 -9.75 14.85 2.01
CA PHE A 65 -8.64 13.92 1.86
C PHE A 65 -8.21 13.83 0.40
N TYR A 66 -6.96 13.42 0.20
CA TYR A 66 -6.43 13.08 -1.11
C TYR A 66 -6.00 11.62 -1.09
N LEU A 67 -6.34 10.85 -2.12
CA LEU A 67 -6.05 9.43 -2.20
C LEU A 67 -5.27 9.11 -3.47
N ILE A 68 -4.12 8.47 -3.31
CA ILE A 68 -3.38 7.82 -4.40
C ILE A 68 -3.52 6.31 -4.22
N VAL A 69 -4.02 5.63 -5.23
CA VAL A 69 -4.07 4.16 -5.28
C VAL A 69 -2.77 3.66 -5.94
N GLY A 70 -2.06 2.75 -5.28
CA GLY A 70 -0.77 2.24 -5.74
C GLY A 70 -0.90 1.42 -7.02
N GLY A 71 0.03 1.60 -7.97
CA GLY A 71 0.08 0.82 -9.20
C GLY A 71 0.88 -0.48 -9.05
N ARG A 72 0.48 -1.52 -9.79
CA ARG A 72 1.20 -2.81 -9.85
C ARG A 72 2.60 -2.58 -10.43
N GLY A 73 3.59 -3.27 -9.90
CA GLY A 73 4.91 -3.29 -10.51
C GLY A 73 4.86 -3.87 -11.93
N LEU A 74 5.69 -3.35 -12.81
CA LEU A 74 5.84 -3.84 -14.17
C LEU A 74 6.80 -5.03 -14.18
N ASP A 75 6.46 -6.02 -15.00
CA ASP A 75 7.22 -7.25 -15.13
C ASP A 75 8.54 -7.01 -15.85
N PHE A 76 9.53 -7.83 -15.53
CA PHE A 76 10.82 -7.87 -16.23
C PHE A 76 10.64 -8.01 -17.74
N LYS A 77 11.52 -7.37 -18.51
CA LYS A 77 11.60 -7.53 -19.97
C LYS A 77 13.03 -7.35 -20.44
N ILE A 78 13.35 -7.90 -21.62
CA ILE A 78 14.64 -7.67 -22.27
C ILE A 78 14.68 -6.22 -22.72
N SER A 79 15.50 -5.40 -22.05
CA SER A 79 15.45 -3.94 -22.15
C SER A 79 16.81 -3.33 -21.80
N LYS A 80 17.24 -2.33 -22.58
CA LYS A 80 18.36 -1.45 -22.19
C LYS A 80 17.92 -0.28 -21.32
N GLU A 81 16.63 -0.16 -21.08
CA GLU A 81 16.01 0.84 -20.20
C GLU A 81 15.54 0.20 -18.89
N PRO A 82 15.53 0.96 -17.78
CA PRO A 82 15.01 0.48 -16.52
C PRO A 82 13.50 0.23 -16.61
N ILE A 83 13.02 -0.74 -15.86
CA ILE A 83 11.58 -1.02 -15.76
C ILE A 83 10.98 -0.05 -14.75
N LYS A 84 10.20 0.91 -15.24
CA LYS A 84 9.64 1.96 -14.38
C LYS A 84 8.57 1.41 -13.44
N SER A 85 8.56 1.87 -12.20
CA SER A 85 7.43 1.67 -11.29
C SER A 85 6.26 2.56 -11.67
N GLN A 86 5.08 2.21 -11.17
CA GLN A 86 3.87 3.02 -11.29
C GLN A 86 3.68 3.95 -10.06
N CYS A 87 2.48 4.53 -9.92
CA CYS A 87 2.10 5.40 -8.82
C CYS A 87 2.29 4.73 -7.45
N GLY A 88 2.52 5.52 -6.40
CA GLY A 88 2.65 5.02 -5.02
C GLY A 88 4.08 4.69 -4.60
N GLY A 89 5.09 5.06 -5.38
CA GLY A 89 6.48 5.09 -4.94
C GLY A 89 7.17 3.73 -4.87
N GLY A 90 6.80 2.76 -5.72
CA GLY A 90 7.63 1.58 -5.93
C GLY A 90 9.00 1.96 -6.52
N GLY A 91 9.99 1.09 -6.36
CA GLY A 91 11.30 1.23 -6.99
C GLY A 91 11.30 0.70 -8.42
N ASN A 92 12.05 1.32 -9.31
CA ASN A 92 12.28 0.83 -10.67
C ASN A 92 13.09 -0.47 -10.64
N GLY A 93 12.92 -1.33 -11.63
CA GLY A 93 13.82 -2.44 -11.88
C GLY A 93 15.10 -2.00 -12.59
N GLY A 94 16.22 -2.63 -12.24
CA GLY A 94 17.54 -2.33 -12.81
C GLY A 94 17.69 -2.84 -14.25
N ILE A 95 18.68 -2.31 -14.96
CA ILE A 95 19.00 -2.68 -16.34
C ILE A 95 19.90 -3.92 -16.36
N ALA A 96 19.63 -4.86 -17.27
CA ALA A 96 20.49 -6.01 -17.50
C ALA A 96 21.70 -5.71 -18.40
N ALA A 97 22.72 -6.55 -18.34
CA ALA A 97 23.77 -6.62 -19.34
C ALA A 97 23.19 -7.25 -20.62
N VAL A 98 22.57 -6.42 -21.46
CA VAL A 98 22.00 -6.86 -22.73
C VAL A 98 23.09 -6.85 -23.81
N ASP A 99 23.58 -8.03 -24.20
CA ASP A 99 24.36 -8.23 -25.42
C ASP A 99 23.53 -8.95 -26.52
N TYR A 100 24.07 -9.04 -27.75
CA TYR A 100 23.37 -9.62 -28.90
C TYR A 100 23.05 -11.12 -28.72
N ILE A 101 23.76 -11.82 -27.84
CA ILE A 101 23.76 -13.27 -27.73
C ILE A 101 22.88 -13.73 -26.55
N ASN A 102 22.95 -13.05 -25.41
CA ASN A 102 22.49 -13.55 -24.12
C ASN A 102 21.14 -12.97 -23.65
N LYS A 103 20.56 -12.00 -24.36
CA LYS A 103 19.16 -11.53 -24.20
C LYS A 103 18.63 -11.51 -22.74
N LEU A 104 19.41 -11.00 -21.81
CA LEU A 104 19.08 -11.04 -20.38
C LEU A 104 17.97 -10.03 -20.00
N PRO A 105 17.11 -10.36 -19.03
CA PRO A 105 16.01 -9.48 -18.63
C PRO A 105 16.44 -8.46 -17.57
N SER A 106 15.96 -7.22 -17.73
CA SER A 106 15.98 -6.20 -16.66
C SER A 106 15.12 -6.64 -15.48
N GLY A 107 15.40 -6.16 -14.28
CA GLY A 107 14.61 -6.52 -13.10
C GLY A 107 13.17 -5.97 -13.19
N SER A 108 12.24 -6.62 -12.51
CA SER A 108 10.87 -6.08 -12.37
C SER A 108 10.84 -4.88 -11.43
N SER A 109 9.86 -3.99 -11.57
CA SER A 109 9.66 -2.89 -10.61
C SER A 109 8.84 -3.31 -9.39
N GLY A 110 8.98 -2.58 -8.30
CA GLY A 110 8.18 -2.76 -7.09
C GLY A 110 6.79 -2.14 -7.20
N GLY A 111 5.86 -2.65 -6.40
CA GLY A 111 4.49 -2.17 -6.31
C GLY A 111 4.40 -0.88 -5.51
N GLY A 112 3.46 -0.01 -5.90
CA GLY A 112 3.17 1.22 -5.19
C GLY A 112 2.34 1.03 -3.93
N ALA A 113 2.54 1.92 -2.96
CA ALA A 113 1.66 2.04 -1.81
C ALA A 113 0.38 2.80 -2.16
N THR A 114 -0.74 2.37 -1.57
CA THR A 114 -1.99 3.16 -1.55
C THR A 114 -1.94 4.08 -0.34
N SER A 115 -2.10 5.40 -0.54
CA SER A 115 -1.87 6.41 0.51
C SER A 115 -3.00 7.43 0.56
N LEU A 116 -3.47 7.73 1.78
CA LEU A 116 -4.43 8.78 2.08
C LEU A 116 -3.71 9.95 2.76
N PHE A 117 -3.89 11.15 2.23
CA PHE A 117 -3.21 12.38 2.64
C PHE A 117 -4.21 13.43 3.14
N LEU A 118 -3.73 14.30 4.02
CA LEU A 118 -4.48 15.49 4.43
C LEU A 118 -4.18 16.72 3.56
N ILE A 119 -3.01 16.79 2.93
CA ILE A 119 -2.58 17.96 2.16
C ILE A 119 -1.98 17.48 0.82
N LEU A 120 -2.39 18.12 -0.27
CA LEU A 120 -1.96 17.82 -1.64
C LEU A 120 -0.71 18.63 -1.99
N ASN A 121 0.46 18.14 -1.62
CA ASN A 121 1.73 18.81 -1.94
C ASN A 121 2.91 17.94 -1.50
N ASP A 122 3.19 16.83 -2.21
CA ASP A 122 4.36 15.93 -2.13
C ASP A 122 4.92 15.55 -0.74
N ASN A 123 4.24 15.97 0.32
CA ASN A 123 4.72 15.86 1.66
C ASN A 123 4.23 14.52 2.17
N ILE A 124 5.11 13.54 2.03
CA ILE A 124 4.93 12.17 2.49
C ILE A 124 4.62 12.14 3.99
N SER A 125 4.99 13.18 4.74
CA SER A 125 4.64 13.31 6.15
C SER A 125 3.15 13.59 6.40
N SER A 126 2.38 13.99 5.39
CA SER A 126 0.93 14.27 5.51
C SER A 126 0.04 13.02 5.35
N ARG A 127 0.66 11.86 5.12
CA ARG A 127 -0.03 10.57 5.01
C ARG A 127 -0.58 10.16 6.37
N ILE A 128 -1.86 9.86 6.42
CA ILE A 128 -2.54 9.37 7.64
C ILE A 128 -2.87 7.88 7.58
N LEU A 129 -2.80 7.30 6.39
CA LEU A 129 -3.02 5.88 6.11
C LEU A 129 -2.21 5.49 4.86
N VAL A 130 -1.52 4.36 4.94
CA VAL A 130 -0.65 3.80 3.90
C VAL A 130 -0.77 2.28 3.91
N SER A 131 -1.19 1.70 2.80
CA SER A 131 -1.04 0.26 2.53
C SER A 131 0.23 0.02 1.72
N GLY A 132 1.24 -0.61 2.31
CA GLY A 132 2.53 -0.84 1.67
C GLY A 132 2.45 -1.72 0.42
N GLY A 133 3.19 -1.38 -0.63
CA GLY A 133 3.35 -2.21 -1.84
C GLY A 133 4.42 -3.27 -1.67
N GLY A 134 4.31 -4.37 -2.42
CA GLY A 134 5.31 -5.45 -2.41
C GLY A 134 6.49 -5.19 -3.35
N GLY A 135 7.61 -5.85 -3.10
CA GLY A 135 8.79 -5.76 -3.95
C GLY A 135 8.65 -6.56 -5.24
N GLY A 136 9.39 -6.17 -6.28
CA GLY A 136 9.45 -6.91 -7.54
C GLY A 136 10.16 -8.25 -7.37
N GLY A 137 9.74 -9.25 -8.12
CA GLY A 137 10.39 -10.55 -8.26
C GLY A 137 10.92 -10.79 -9.68
N THR A 138 11.71 -11.84 -9.86
CA THR A 138 12.19 -12.28 -11.18
C THR A 138 12.23 -13.80 -11.28
N THR A 139 11.96 -14.31 -12.49
CA THR A 139 11.88 -15.73 -12.83
C THR A 139 13.07 -16.20 -13.68
N THR A 140 14.24 -15.56 -13.63
CA THR A 140 15.42 -16.18 -14.27
C THR A 140 15.74 -17.52 -13.62
N ASP A 141 16.75 -18.25 -14.10
CA ASP A 141 17.08 -19.64 -13.70
C ASP A 141 17.05 -19.91 -12.18
N PHE A 142 17.14 -18.85 -11.37
CA PHE A 142 16.86 -18.85 -9.93
C PHE A 142 15.69 -17.90 -9.57
N PRO A 143 14.51 -18.41 -9.20
CA PRO A 143 13.37 -17.57 -8.82
C PRO A 143 13.69 -16.75 -7.57
N CYS A 144 13.62 -15.43 -7.72
CA CYS A 144 13.87 -14.48 -6.64
C CYS A 144 12.57 -13.75 -6.31
N PRO A 145 11.72 -14.28 -5.41
CA PRO A 145 10.46 -13.64 -5.06
C PRO A 145 10.68 -12.33 -4.30
N GLY A 146 9.83 -11.36 -4.62
CA GLY A 146 9.77 -10.09 -3.92
C GLY A 146 9.19 -10.24 -2.51
N GLY A 147 9.64 -9.37 -1.60
CA GLY A 147 9.10 -9.28 -0.25
C GLY A 147 7.69 -8.71 -0.26
N TYR A 148 6.81 -9.26 0.58
CA TYR A 148 5.46 -8.74 0.74
C TYR A 148 5.47 -7.34 1.35
N GLY A 149 4.56 -6.47 0.89
CA GLY A 149 4.28 -5.18 1.50
C GLY A 149 3.32 -5.31 2.69
N GLY A 150 3.24 -4.26 3.48
CA GLY A 150 2.35 -4.16 4.63
C GLY A 150 2.96 -4.55 5.95
N GLY A 151 2.11 -4.70 6.96
CA GLY A 151 2.55 -4.88 8.34
C GLY A 151 3.21 -3.62 8.92
N LEU A 152 3.49 -3.66 10.23
CA LEU A 152 4.46 -2.72 10.83
C LEU A 152 5.87 -2.98 10.29
N GLN A 153 6.15 -4.25 9.99
CA GLN A 153 7.35 -4.77 9.34
C GLN A 153 6.93 -5.51 8.07
N ALA A 154 7.45 -5.06 6.93
CA ALA A 154 7.27 -5.69 5.63
C ALA A 154 8.26 -6.84 5.41
N GLY A 155 8.02 -7.63 4.37
CA GLY A 155 8.77 -8.84 4.08
C GLY A 155 10.10 -8.56 3.38
N ASP A 156 11.11 -9.34 3.75
CA ASP A 156 12.34 -9.47 3.00
C ASP A 156 12.09 -10.22 1.68
N SER A 157 12.89 -9.92 0.66
CA SER A 157 12.93 -10.74 -0.55
C SER A 157 13.68 -12.05 -0.34
N ARG A 158 13.62 -12.94 -1.33
CA ARG A 158 14.48 -14.12 -1.40
C ARG A 158 15.28 -14.11 -2.70
N GLY A 159 16.41 -14.81 -2.69
CA GLY A 159 17.35 -14.89 -3.80
C GLY A 159 18.78 -15.15 -3.30
N ASN A 160 19.76 -14.97 -4.18
CA ASN A 160 21.19 -15.08 -3.83
C ASN A 160 21.65 -13.95 -2.90
N THR A 161 20.97 -12.80 -2.98
CA THR A 161 21.04 -11.74 -1.98
C THR A 161 19.66 -11.40 -1.44
N ILE A 162 19.63 -10.88 -0.21
CA ILE A 162 18.39 -10.53 0.49
C ILE A 162 18.23 -9.01 0.45
N SER A 163 17.10 -8.57 -0.09
CA SER A 163 16.66 -7.19 0.01
C SER A 163 15.71 -7.05 1.19
N LYS A 164 16.05 -6.18 2.15
CA LYS A 164 15.29 -6.02 3.38
C LYS A 164 13.94 -5.33 3.17
N GLY A 165 12.91 -5.82 3.85
CA GLY A 165 11.63 -5.13 3.99
C GLY A 165 11.75 -3.90 4.89
N ALA A 166 10.86 -2.93 4.68
CA ALA A 166 10.77 -1.74 5.53
C ALA A 166 10.00 -1.97 6.83
N SER A 167 10.09 -1.01 7.75
CA SER A 167 9.43 -0.97 9.05
C SER A 167 8.82 0.41 9.31
N GLN A 168 8.41 0.69 10.55
CA GLN A 168 7.87 2.00 10.94
C GLN A 168 8.92 3.10 11.08
N ASP A 169 10.17 2.73 11.25
CA ASP A 169 11.29 3.61 11.59
C ASP A 169 12.53 3.39 10.71
N SER A 170 12.52 2.35 9.87
CA SER A 170 13.62 2.04 8.96
C SER A 170 13.14 1.53 7.60
N GLY A 171 13.80 1.99 6.54
CA GLY A 171 13.63 1.57 5.16
C GLY A 171 14.53 2.41 4.24
N TYR A 172 14.43 2.22 2.93
CA TYR A 172 15.26 2.98 1.98
C TYR A 172 14.99 4.47 2.06
N LYS A 173 13.72 4.84 1.96
CA LYS A 173 13.26 6.23 2.05
C LYS A 173 11.79 6.26 2.47
N LEU A 174 11.40 7.30 3.19
CA LEU A 174 9.99 7.60 3.44
C LEU A 174 9.26 7.64 2.09
N GLY A 175 8.20 6.85 1.98
CA GLY A 175 7.31 6.83 0.82
C GLY A 175 7.81 6.12 -0.43
N TYR A 176 9.10 5.79 -0.54
CA TYR A 176 9.70 5.29 -1.77
C TYR A 176 10.54 4.03 -1.57
N GLY A 177 10.28 3.00 -2.38
CA GLY A 177 11.10 1.80 -2.47
C GLY A 177 12.41 2.07 -3.24
N GLN A 178 13.46 1.34 -2.89
CA GLN A 178 14.74 1.43 -3.57
C GLN A 178 14.68 0.89 -5.00
N ASN A 179 15.36 1.57 -5.92
CA ASN A 179 15.55 1.07 -7.28
C ASN A 179 16.44 -0.17 -7.27
N GLY A 180 16.07 -1.11 -8.13
CA GLY A 180 16.89 -2.26 -8.48
C GLY A 180 18.20 -1.83 -9.12
N ARG A 181 19.22 -2.62 -8.85
CA ARG A 181 20.59 -2.38 -9.27
C ARG A 181 20.80 -2.73 -10.74
N ASN A 182 21.54 -1.90 -11.48
CA ASN A 182 21.96 -2.22 -12.84
C ASN A 182 23.07 -3.28 -12.83
N SER A 183 23.08 -4.15 -13.85
CA SER A 183 24.17 -5.08 -14.07
C SER A 183 25.51 -4.36 -14.28
N ALA A 184 26.60 -5.02 -13.87
CA ALA A 184 27.97 -4.54 -14.10
C ALA A 184 28.65 -5.16 -15.33
N GLY A 185 27.93 -6.01 -16.08
CA GLY A 185 28.46 -6.75 -17.22
C GLY A 185 27.97 -8.19 -17.26
N MET A 186 28.43 -8.94 -18.25
CA MET A 186 28.14 -10.36 -18.39
C MET A 186 28.85 -11.16 -17.31
N GLN A 187 28.08 -11.91 -16.50
CA GLN A 187 28.55 -12.72 -15.38
C GLN A 187 27.49 -13.75 -14.96
N PRO A 188 27.86 -14.91 -14.40
CA PRO A 188 26.91 -15.90 -13.89
C PRO A 188 26.01 -15.35 -12.77
N PHE A 189 24.69 -15.49 -12.93
CA PHE A 189 23.69 -15.15 -11.89
C PHE A 189 23.82 -13.74 -11.28
N GLY A 190 24.17 -12.77 -12.12
CA GLY A 190 24.30 -11.37 -11.74
C GLY A 190 24.31 -10.41 -12.92
N ALA A 191 24.09 -10.92 -14.13
CA ALA A 191 24.09 -10.12 -15.34
C ALA A 191 22.70 -9.51 -15.62
N GLU A 192 21.66 -9.98 -14.94
CA GLU A 192 20.33 -9.40 -14.94
C GLU A 192 20.26 -8.09 -14.14
N GLY A 193 19.20 -7.34 -14.37
CA GLY A 193 18.88 -6.21 -13.51
C GLY A 193 18.28 -6.68 -12.18
N GLY A 194 18.69 -6.06 -11.07
CA GLY A 194 18.06 -6.28 -9.77
C GLY A 194 16.61 -5.78 -9.76
N CYS A 195 15.75 -6.40 -8.94
CA CYS A 195 14.35 -5.97 -8.83
C CYS A 195 14.18 -4.73 -7.93
N GLY A 196 13.20 -3.89 -8.25
CA GLY A 196 12.84 -2.73 -7.44
C GLY A 196 12.02 -3.10 -6.20
N ALA A 197 12.17 -2.33 -5.12
CA ALA A 197 11.49 -2.55 -3.85
C ALA A 197 10.09 -1.91 -3.80
N GLY A 198 9.23 -2.37 -2.90
CA GLY A 198 7.87 -1.85 -2.72
C GLY A 198 7.85 -0.48 -2.04
N GLY A 199 6.93 0.39 -2.46
CA GLY A 199 6.64 1.66 -1.77
C GLY A 199 5.89 1.42 -0.45
N GLY A 200 5.96 2.34 0.51
CA GLY A 200 5.31 2.15 1.81
C GLY A 200 5.27 3.43 2.64
N TYR A 201 5.06 3.31 3.96
CA TYR A 201 5.35 4.39 4.89
C TYR A 201 6.86 4.69 4.85
N TYR A 202 7.65 3.64 5.06
CA TYR A 202 8.97 3.51 4.47
C TYR A 202 8.92 2.49 3.32
N GLY A 203 9.60 2.78 2.22
CA GLY A 203 9.77 1.80 1.15
C GLY A 203 10.90 0.81 1.45
N GLY A 204 10.77 -0.39 0.91
CA GLY A 204 11.73 -1.47 1.09
C GLY A 204 13.09 -1.19 0.44
N PHE A 205 14.07 -2.02 0.76
CA PHE A 205 15.40 -2.00 0.14
C PHE A 205 15.45 -2.87 -1.11
N ALA A 206 16.46 -2.65 -1.93
CA ALA A 206 16.84 -3.49 -3.05
C ALA A 206 18.35 -3.74 -2.99
N SER A 207 18.79 -4.99 -3.12
CA SER A 207 20.20 -5.35 -3.10
C SER A 207 20.98 -4.58 -4.16
N GLN A 208 22.10 -3.98 -3.74
CA GLN A 208 23.01 -3.25 -4.62
C GLN A 208 24.28 -4.05 -4.94
N LYS A 209 24.39 -5.30 -4.48
CA LYS A 209 25.57 -6.16 -4.68
C LYS A 209 25.89 -6.31 -6.17
N VAL A 210 27.16 -6.12 -6.55
CA VAL A 210 27.70 -6.40 -7.91
C VAL A 210 28.27 -7.81 -8.00
N GLY A 211 28.38 -8.34 -9.21
CA GLY A 211 29.16 -9.54 -9.49
C GLY A 211 28.31 -10.81 -9.53
N GLU A 212 28.98 -11.95 -9.46
CA GLU A 212 28.34 -13.26 -9.49
C GLU A 212 27.38 -13.45 -8.31
N TYR A 213 26.30 -14.18 -8.56
CA TYR A 213 25.27 -14.49 -7.56
C TYR A 213 24.76 -13.22 -6.84
N SER A 214 24.43 -12.19 -7.62
CA SER A 214 23.84 -10.94 -7.13
C SER A 214 22.33 -10.83 -7.30
N ASN A 215 21.71 -11.82 -7.95
CA ASN A 215 20.26 -11.82 -8.21
C ASN A 215 19.44 -11.76 -6.91
N SER A 216 18.41 -10.91 -6.91
CA SER A 216 17.49 -10.75 -5.78
C SER A 216 16.17 -10.11 -6.19
N GLY A 217 15.12 -10.44 -5.45
CA GLY A 217 13.87 -9.68 -5.43
C GLY A 217 14.04 -8.38 -4.64
N GLY A 218 13.09 -7.45 -4.76
CA GLY A 218 13.01 -6.26 -3.93
C GLY A 218 12.31 -6.55 -2.59
N GLY A 219 12.67 -5.84 -1.53
CA GLY A 219 11.96 -5.90 -0.24
C GLY A 219 10.61 -5.17 -0.31
N GLY A 220 9.68 -5.52 0.57
CA GLY A 220 8.37 -4.86 0.65
C GLY A 220 8.40 -3.53 1.41
N GLY A 221 7.44 -2.65 1.12
CA GLY A 221 7.23 -1.40 1.87
C GLY A 221 6.30 -1.60 3.07
N SER A 222 6.53 -0.89 4.16
CA SER A 222 5.70 -0.97 5.38
C SER A 222 4.36 -0.27 5.22
N SER A 223 3.36 -0.69 5.99
CA SER A 223 2.08 0.02 6.10
C SER A 223 2.11 1.03 7.24
N TYR A 224 1.16 1.96 7.28
CA TYR A 224 0.99 2.92 8.36
C TYR A 224 -0.48 3.30 8.48
N ILE A 225 -0.98 3.49 9.70
CA ILE A 225 -2.26 4.15 9.92
C ILE A 225 -2.22 4.88 11.26
N SER A 226 -2.48 6.19 11.25
CA SER A 226 -2.45 7.01 12.46
C SER A 226 -3.42 6.45 13.49
N GLY A 227 -2.96 6.20 14.72
CA GLY A 227 -3.76 5.61 15.80
C GLY A 227 -3.63 4.10 15.95
N HIS A 228 -2.87 3.41 15.09
CA HIS A 228 -2.53 2.01 15.31
C HIS A 228 -1.38 1.83 16.31
N PRO A 229 -1.45 0.85 17.22
CA PRO A 229 -0.32 0.50 18.08
C PRO A 229 0.94 0.21 17.26
N GLY A 230 2.05 0.86 17.59
CA GLY A 230 3.31 0.75 16.85
C GLY A 230 3.50 1.76 15.71
N CYS A 231 2.47 2.51 15.32
CA CYS A 231 2.59 3.65 14.41
C CYS A 231 2.73 4.96 15.19
N VAL A 232 3.53 5.90 14.68
CA VAL A 232 3.58 7.27 15.20
C VAL A 232 2.25 7.99 14.91
N LEU A 233 1.69 8.69 15.90
CA LEU A 233 0.50 9.51 15.68
C LEU A 233 0.78 10.64 14.69
N HIS A 234 -0.13 10.84 13.74
CA HIS A 234 0.03 11.92 12.78
C HIS A 234 -0.07 13.29 13.49
N PRO A 235 0.81 14.28 13.17
CA PRO A 235 0.86 15.57 13.88
C PRO A 235 -0.42 16.40 13.86
N SER A 236 -1.32 16.15 12.90
CA SER A 236 -2.63 16.82 12.84
C SER A 236 -3.57 16.44 13.99
N GLY A 237 -3.25 15.39 14.75
CA GLY A 237 -4.13 14.83 15.78
C GLY A 237 -5.31 14.04 15.22
N LEU A 238 -5.40 13.83 13.90
CA LEU A 238 -6.35 12.89 13.31
C LEU A 238 -5.81 11.47 13.40
N TYR A 239 -6.64 10.56 13.89
CA TYR A 239 -6.30 9.15 14.07
C TYR A 239 -7.53 8.27 13.85
N PHE A 240 -7.25 7.01 13.57
CA PHE A 240 -8.23 5.96 13.36
C PHE A 240 -8.36 5.10 14.63
N ASN A 241 -9.58 4.62 14.88
CA ASN A 241 -9.91 3.60 15.86
C ASN A 241 -10.14 2.26 15.16
N ASN A 242 -10.08 1.15 15.90
CA ASN A 242 -10.30 -0.21 15.37
C ASN A 242 -9.43 -0.48 14.14
N THR A 243 -8.15 -0.15 14.25
CA THR A 243 -7.21 -0.18 13.13
C THR A 243 -6.70 -1.59 12.88
N ILE A 244 -6.56 -1.93 11.60
CA ILE A 244 -5.99 -3.18 11.12
C ILE A 244 -4.83 -2.81 10.20
N ILE A 245 -3.67 -3.41 10.44
CA ILE A 245 -2.56 -3.46 9.49
C ILE A 245 -2.20 -4.93 9.30
N GLN A 246 -2.22 -5.41 8.06
CA GLN A 246 -1.92 -6.80 7.74
C GLN A 246 -1.02 -6.92 6.52
N ILE A 247 -0.25 -8.00 6.52
CA ILE A 247 0.41 -8.51 5.33
C ILE A 247 -0.60 -9.41 4.63
N TYR A 248 -0.73 -9.28 3.31
CA TYR A 248 -1.61 -10.16 2.54
C TYR A 248 -0.84 -11.38 2.02
N ILE A 249 -0.95 -12.51 2.72
CA ILE A 249 -0.20 -13.76 2.41
C ILE A 249 -1.02 -14.88 1.75
N ASN A 250 -2.30 -14.69 1.43
CA ASN A 250 -3.13 -15.77 0.87
C ASN A 250 -2.61 -16.24 -0.52
N PRO A 251 -2.33 -17.55 -0.71
CA PRO A 251 -1.74 -18.08 -1.95
C PRO A 251 -2.74 -18.56 -3.03
N CYS A 252 -4.06 -18.43 -2.85
CA CYS A 252 -5.00 -19.01 -3.80
C CYS A 252 -5.46 -18.03 -4.91
N THR A 253 -4.94 -18.29 -6.11
CA THR A 253 -5.61 -18.17 -7.43
C THR A 253 -5.94 -16.79 -8.03
N THR A 254 -5.34 -15.68 -7.61
CA THR A 254 -5.34 -14.46 -8.44
C THR A 254 -3.97 -14.23 -9.05
N THR A 255 -3.91 -14.28 -10.39
CA THR A 255 -2.71 -14.07 -11.20
C THR A 255 -2.22 -12.63 -11.20
N ASP A 256 -2.98 -11.68 -10.66
CA ASP A 256 -2.55 -10.28 -10.52
C ASP A 256 -3.31 -9.62 -9.35
N ALA A 257 -2.61 -9.12 -8.34
CA ALA A 257 -3.23 -8.33 -7.27
C ALA A 257 -3.06 -6.83 -7.54
N GLY A 258 -4.04 -6.24 -8.23
CA GLY A 258 -4.18 -4.79 -8.34
C GLY A 258 -4.59 -4.16 -7.01
N SER A 259 -4.19 -2.91 -6.77
CA SER A 259 -4.62 -2.16 -5.58
C SER A 259 -6.03 -1.61 -5.73
N THR A 260 -6.77 -1.61 -4.64
CA THR A 260 -8.06 -0.92 -4.52
C THR A 260 -8.12 -0.17 -3.19
N ALA A 261 -9.00 0.82 -3.11
CA ALA A 261 -9.38 1.43 -1.84
C ALA A 261 -10.89 1.57 -1.74
N HIS A 262 -11.42 1.40 -0.54
CA HIS A 262 -12.82 1.49 -0.22
C HIS A 262 -13.06 2.47 0.93
N LEU A 263 -14.19 3.18 0.83
CA LEU A 263 -14.69 4.06 1.87
C LEU A 263 -16.15 3.75 2.13
N SER A 264 -16.45 3.36 3.37
CA SER A 264 -17.80 3.05 3.82
C SER A 264 -18.34 4.11 4.79
N PHE A 265 -19.59 4.50 4.63
CA PHE A 265 -20.23 5.60 5.35
C PHE A 265 -21.15 5.07 6.46
N PHE A 266 -20.90 5.47 7.71
CA PHE A 266 -21.82 5.18 8.81
C PHE A 266 -22.63 6.45 9.14
N PHE A 267 -23.92 6.43 8.82
CA PHE A 267 -24.81 7.54 9.16
C PHE A 267 -25.07 7.57 10.67
N ALA A 268 -24.33 8.41 11.40
CA ALA A 268 -24.63 8.77 12.77
C ALA A 268 -25.39 10.11 12.80
N CYS A 269 -26.70 10.07 13.06
CA CYS A 269 -27.50 11.27 13.20
C CYS A 269 -27.24 11.90 14.59
N PHE A 270 -26.37 12.90 14.66
CA PHE A 270 -26.15 13.68 15.89
C PHE A 270 -27.16 14.84 15.94
N SER A 271 -28.19 14.72 16.78
CA SER A 271 -29.04 15.86 17.14
C SER A 271 -28.37 16.69 18.23
N SER A 272 -27.87 17.88 17.91
CA SER A 272 -27.57 18.90 18.91
C SER A 272 -28.87 19.60 19.29
N GLN A 273 -29.40 19.34 20.50
CA GLN A 273 -30.41 20.21 21.09
C GLN A 273 -29.72 21.20 22.03
N SER A 274 -29.65 22.47 21.61
CA SER A 274 -29.52 23.58 22.55
C SER A 274 -30.84 23.70 23.33
N MET A 275 -30.77 23.68 24.65
CA MET A 275 -31.93 23.86 25.53
C MET A 275 -32.55 25.25 25.35
N VAL A 276 -33.67 25.36 24.64
CA VAL A 276 -34.67 26.43 24.84
C VAL A 276 -36.07 25.81 24.65
N ASN A 277 -36.90 25.97 25.67
CA ASN A 277 -38.24 25.39 25.84
C ASN A 277 -39.22 25.62 24.67
N ARG A 278 -39.81 24.55 24.13
CA ARG A 278 -41.22 24.45 23.65
C ARG A 278 -41.61 23.00 23.30
N PRO A 279 -42.90 22.63 23.39
CA PRO A 279 -43.32 21.22 23.46
C PRO A 279 -43.64 20.65 22.08
N SER A 280 -42.93 19.59 21.68
CA SER A 280 -43.49 18.42 20.97
C SER A 280 -42.35 17.53 20.47
N GLN A 281 -42.69 16.24 20.33
CA GLN A 281 -41.90 15.14 19.77
C GLN A 281 -41.02 14.36 20.76
N ARG A 282 -41.54 13.16 21.04
CA ARG A 282 -40.97 12.07 21.80
C ARG A 282 -39.56 11.72 21.30
N ARG A 283 -38.66 11.60 22.26
CA ARG A 283 -37.24 11.25 22.14
C ARG A 283 -37.04 9.99 21.29
N LYS A 284 -36.25 10.09 20.22
CA LYS A 284 -35.66 8.93 19.52
C LYS A 284 -34.31 8.62 20.15
N THR A 285 -34.25 7.57 20.97
CA THR A 285 -33.01 6.92 21.38
C THR A 285 -32.33 6.27 20.16
N CYS A 286 -31.10 6.67 19.83
CA CYS A 286 -30.26 5.93 18.87
C CYS A 286 -29.35 4.96 19.64
N LYS A 287 -29.58 3.66 19.45
CA LYS A 287 -28.65 2.60 19.85
C LYS A 287 -27.62 2.40 18.73
N ILE A 288 -26.34 2.40 19.10
CA ILE A 288 -25.23 2.04 18.22
C ILE A 288 -25.27 0.53 18.02
N PHE A 289 -25.25 0.06 16.77
CA PHE A 289 -25.01 -1.35 16.44
C PHE A 289 -23.56 -1.51 15.99
N ILE A 290 -22.77 -2.20 16.82
CA ILE A 290 -21.49 -2.77 16.41
C ILE A 290 -21.82 -4.08 15.68
N HIS A 291 -21.50 -4.17 14.40
CA HIS A 291 -21.54 -5.46 13.70
C HIS A 291 -20.25 -6.22 14.03
N SER A 292 -20.36 -7.15 14.97
CA SER A 292 -19.42 -8.26 15.14
C SER A 292 -19.69 -9.29 14.04
N HIS A 293 -18.78 -9.44 13.08
CA HIS A 293 -18.76 -10.64 12.25
C HIS A 293 -18.15 -11.78 13.07
N ASN A 294 -19.02 -12.55 13.74
CA ASN A 294 -18.74 -13.95 14.06
C ASN A 294 -19.65 -14.78 13.17
N ASN A 295 -19.08 -15.74 12.44
CA ASN A 295 -19.49 -17.15 12.41
C ASN A 295 -18.56 -17.91 11.45
N ILE A 296 -17.73 -18.79 12.03
CA ILE A 296 -17.69 -20.27 11.86
C ILE A 296 -17.04 -20.68 10.55
#